data_AF-A0A1M7S1H7-F1
#
_entry.id   AF-A0A1M7S1H7-F1
#
_cell.length_a   1.000
_cell.length_b   1.000
_cell.length_c   1.000
_cell.angle_alpha   90.00
_cell.angle_beta   90.00
_cell.angle_gamma   90.00
#
_symmetry.space_group_name_H-M   'P 1'
#
loop_
_entity.id
_entity.type
_entity.pdbx_description
1 polymer ?
#
loop_
_entity_poly.entity_id
_entity_poly.type
_entity_poly.pdbx_seq_one_letter_code
_entity_poly.pdbx_strand_id
1 'polypeptide(L)'
;MPHALIIDDNIAISRAIQHYLGELGFGTFDHTLTEHQALAAARHRRPDIIVIGDRIAAGCAIRAARAICEDGDIPVLMVSGDPALASRRIAHASSHDGPFRLNQIDEAVALALHGGPAAH
;
A
#
# COMPACT_ATOMS: atom_id res chain seq x y z
N MET A 1 -6.69 -15.21 -4.16
CA MET A 1 -7.48 -14.07 -3.66
C MET A 1 -6.54 -12.88 -3.53
N PRO A 2 -6.89 -11.70 -4.05
CA PRO A 2 -6.06 -10.51 -3.96
C PRO A 2 -5.71 -10.17 -2.51
N HIS A 3 -4.45 -9.80 -2.29
CA HIS A 3 -3.83 -9.56 -1.01
C HIS A 3 -3.35 -8.12 -0.89
N ALA A 4 -3.76 -7.43 0.17
CA ALA A 4 -3.30 -6.08 0.47
C ALA A 4 -2.39 -6.06 1.69
N LEU A 5 -1.28 -5.33 1.59
CA LEU A 5 -0.42 -5.01 2.71
C LEU A 5 -0.71 -3.59 3.17
N ILE A 6 -1.13 -3.41 4.42
CA ILE A 6 -1.41 -2.10 5.03
C ILE A 6 -0.30 -1.79 6.05
N ILE A 7 0.35 -0.64 5.87
CA ILE A 7 1.46 -0.16 6.69
C ILE A 7 1.06 1.15 7.38
N ASP A 8 0.48 1.07 8.58
CA ASP A 8 -0.03 2.22 9.33
C ASP A 8 -0.11 1.88 10.83
N ASP A 9 0.30 2.79 11.71
CA ASP A 9 0.16 2.64 13.17
C ASP A 9 -1.26 2.93 13.68
N ASN A 10 -2.09 3.57 12.86
CA ASN A 10 -3.45 3.92 13.18
C ASN A 10 -4.41 2.78 12.83
N ILE A 11 -4.83 2.04 13.86
CA ILE A 11 -5.74 0.91 13.73
C ILE A 11 -7.10 1.31 13.12
N ALA A 12 -7.61 2.51 13.44
CA ALA A 12 -8.91 2.94 12.93
C ALA A 12 -8.86 3.17 11.42
N ILE A 13 -7.81 3.85 10.94
CA ILE A 13 -7.58 4.07 9.51
C ILE A 13 -7.30 2.75 8.79
N SER A 14 -6.44 1.90 9.35
CA SER A 14 -6.14 0.58 8.79
C SER A 14 -7.39 -0.28 8.59
N ARG A 15 -8.31 -0.28 9.55
CA ARG A 15 -9.59 -1.02 9.45
C ARG A 15 -10.55 -0.41 8.43
N ALA A 16 -10.63 0.93 8.36
CA ALA A 16 -11.47 1.61 7.38
C ALA A 16 -10.99 1.29 5.95
N ILE A 17 -9.68 1.34 5.71
CA ILE A 17 -9.07 0.98 4.42
C ILE A 17 -9.31 -0.49 4.10
N GLN A 18 -9.10 -1.40 5.06
CA GLN A 18 -9.39 -2.82 4.85
C GLN A 18 -10.84 -3.05 4.42
N HIS A 19 -11.80 -2.43 5.12
CA HIS A 19 -13.20 -2.58 4.78
C HIS A 19 -13.48 -2.14 3.35
N TYR A 20 -12.98 -0.97 2.97
CA TYR A 20 -13.14 -0.43 1.62
C TYR A 20 -12.48 -1.30 0.54
N LEU A 21 -11.24 -1.75 0.75
CA LEU A 21 -10.57 -2.69 -0.17
C LEU A 21 -11.31 -4.03 -0.26
N GLY A 22 -11.92 -4.49 0.84
CA GLY A 22 -12.76 -5.68 0.87
C GLY A 22 -13.98 -5.56 -0.04
N GLU A 23 -14.66 -4.41 -0.01
CA GLU A 23 -15.78 -4.11 -0.92
C GLU A 23 -15.34 -4.09 -2.40
N LEU A 24 -14.07 -3.73 -2.64
CA LEU A 24 -13.48 -3.71 -3.97
C LEU A 24 -12.87 -5.06 -4.43
N GLY A 25 -13.02 -6.13 -3.63
CA GLY A 25 -12.66 -7.50 -4.04
C GLY A 25 -11.36 -8.05 -3.45
N PHE A 26 -10.69 -7.33 -2.54
CA PHE A 26 -9.58 -7.90 -1.77
C PHE A 26 -10.08 -8.88 -0.73
N GLY A 27 -9.45 -10.05 -0.67
CA GLY A 27 -9.90 -11.15 0.19
C GLY A 27 -9.04 -11.40 1.41
N THR A 28 -7.83 -10.84 1.45
CA THR A 28 -6.83 -11.13 2.49
C THR A 28 -5.94 -9.93 2.74
N PHE A 29 -5.52 -9.73 4.00
CA PHE A 29 -4.87 -8.50 4.44
C PHE A 29 -3.79 -8.79 5.46
N ASP A 30 -2.66 -8.09 5.34
CA ASP A 30 -1.65 -7.99 6.39
C ASP A 30 -1.58 -6.56 6.92
N HIS A 31 -1.55 -6.42 8.24
CA HIS A 31 -1.42 -5.13 8.93
C HIS A 31 -0.07 -5.05 9.61
N THR A 32 0.69 -4.01 9.30
CA THR A 32 2.05 -3.84 9.81
C THR A 32 2.23 -2.43 10.36
N LEU A 33 2.91 -2.35 11.49
CA LEU A 33 3.13 -1.10 12.22
C LEU A 33 4.56 -0.57 12.02
N THR A 34 5.43 -1.36 11.39
CA THR A 34 6.85 -1.04 11.24
C THR A 34 7.35 -1.46 9.87
N GLU A 35 8.42 -0.82 9.40
CA GLU A 35 9.08 -1.19 8.16
C GLU A 35 9.55 -2.65 8.13
N HIS A 36 10.10 -3.15 9.24
CA HIS A 36 10.56 -4.54 9.30
C HIS A 36 9.40 -5.53 9.18
N GLN A 37 8.27 -5.25 9.85
CA GLN A 37 7.07 -6.09 9.71
C GLN A 37 6.53 -6.08 8.28
N ALA A 38 6.51 -4.91 7.61
CA ALA A 38 6.10 -4.81 6.21
C ALA A 38 6.96 -5.68 5.29
N LEU A 39 8.29 -5.62 5.43
CA LEU A 39 9.21 -6.43 4.64
C LEU A 39 9.05 -7.93 4.93
N ALA A 40 8.86 -8.31 6.20
CA ALA A 40 8.65 -9.71 6.58
C ALA A 40 7.32 -10.25 6.02
N ALA A 41 6.24 -9.46 6.10
CA ALA A 41 4.94 -9.81 5.55
C ALA A 41 5.00 -9.98 4.03
N ALA A 42 5.59 -9.03 3.32
CA ALA A 42 5.74 -9.09 1.86
C ALA A 42 6.59 -10.29 1.38
N ARG A 43 7.60 -10.70 2.17
CA ARG A 43 8.38 -11.92 1.91
C ARG A 43 7.60 -13.19 2.15
N HIS A 44 6.73 -13.20 3.16
CA HIS A 44 5.87 -14.34 3.44
C HIS A 44 4.79 -14.49 2.37
N ARG A 45 4.23 -13.37 1.93
CA ARG A 45 3.22 -13.31 0.88
C ARG A 45 3.35 -12.00 0.12
N ARG A 46 3.60 -12.09 -1.18
CA ARG A 46 3.65 -10.91 -2.05
C ARG A 46 2.29 -10.21 -2.06
N PRO A 47 2.22 -8.90 -1.77
CA PRO A 47 0.99 -8.13 -1.88
C PRO A 47 0.70 -7.74 -3.33
N ASP A 48 -0.58 -7.65 -3.67
CA ASP A 48 -1.07 -7.12 -4.94
C ASP A 48 -1.26 -5.59 -4.86
N ILE A 49 -1.37 -5.04 -3.65
CA ILE A 49 -1.35 -3.59 -3.38
C ILE A 49 -0.68 -3.30 -2.03
N ILE A 50 0.06 -2.20 -1.96
CA ILE A 50 0.63 -1.69 -0.70
C ILE A 50 -0.10 -0.41 -0.34
N VAL A 51 -0.60 -0.31 0.89
CA VAL A 51 -1.18 0.91 1.43
C VAL A 51 -0.27 1.46 2.52
N ILE A 52 0.13 2.73 2.38
CA ILE A 52 0.96 3.44 3.36
C ILE A 52 0.15 4.55 4.03
N GLY A 53 0.07 4.47 5.36
CA GLY A 53 -0.59 5.44 6.20
C GLY A 53 0.28 6.66 6.54
N ASP A 54 -0.25 7.50 7.42
CA ASP A 54 0.42 8.73 7.81
C ASP A 54 1.64 8.52 8.70
N ARG A 55 1.60 7.50 9.55
CA ARG A 55 2.68 7.21 10.48
C ARG A 55 2.79 5.71 10.65
N ILE A 56 4.00 5.31 11.02
CA ILE A 56 4.30 3.95 11.42
C ILE A 56 5.12 4.03 12.71
N ALA A 57 5.00 3.01 13.55
CA ALA A 57 5.64 2.97 14.86
C ALA A 57 7.17 3.00 14.79
N ALA A 58 7.77 2.42 13.74
CA ALA A 58 9.21 2.46 13.52
C ALA A 58 9.62 2.26 12.05
N GLY A 59 10.64 3.01 11.61
CA GLY A 59 11.20 2.94 10.26
C GLY A 59 10.55 3.92 9.28
N CYS A 60 10.57 3.58 7.99
CA CYS A 60 9.97 4.38 6.92
C CYS A 60 9.07 3.54 5.99
N ALA A 61 7.77 3.84 5.96
CA ALA A 61 6.79 3.11 5.13
C ALA A 61 7.10 3.22 3.64
N ILE A 62 7.56 4.38 3.16
CA ILE A 62 7.95 4.60 1.77
C ILE A 62 9.17 3.75 1.41
N ARG A 63 10.15 3.65 2.32
CA ARG A 63 11.34 2.81 2.09
C ARG A 63 10.96 1.33 2.04
N ALA A 64 10.07 0.90 2.94
CA ALA A 64 9.51 -0.44 2.92
C ALA A 64 8.81 -0.73 1.58
N ALA A 65 7.90 0.15 1.15
CA ALA A 65 7.17 0.01 -0.11
C ALA A 65 8.13 -0.06 -1.31
N ARG A 66 9.12 0.84 -1.39
CA ARG A 66 10.14 0.81 -2.45
C ARG A 66 10.88 -0.53 -2.49
N ALA A 67 11.35 -1.01 -1.35
CA ALA A 67 12.07 -2.28 -1.26
C ALA A 67 11.19 -3.48 -1.65
N ILE A 68 9.88 -3.42 -1.41
CA ILE A 68 8.93 -4.48 -1.82
C ILE A 68 8.67 -4.41 -3.34
N CYS A 69 8.67 -3.21 -3.92
CA CYS A 69 8.48 -3.00 -5.36
C CYS A 69 9.75 -3.28 -6.19
N GLU A 70 10.93 -3.50 -5.59
CA GLU A 70 12.16 -3.81 -6.34
C GLU A 70 12.00 -5.09 -7.19
N ASP A 71 11.20 -6.05 -6.73
CA ASP A 71 10.93 -7.32 -7.41
C ASP A 71 9.68 -7.27 -8.33
N GLY A 72 9.13 -6.07 -8.58
CA GLY A 72 8.13 -5.82 -9.62
C GLY A 72 7.09 -4.75 -9.27
N ASP A 73 6.31 -4.34 -10.27
CA ASP A 73 5.40 -3.19 -10.18
C ASP A 73 4.16 -3.50 -9.35
N ILE A 74 4.27 -3.26 -8.04
CA ILE A 74 3.15 -3.32 -7.10
C ILE A 74 2.61 -1.90 -6.89
N PRO A 75 1.32 -1.63 -7.13
CA PRO A 75 0.74 -0.32 -6.90
C PRO A 75 0.82 0.07 -5.42
N VAL A 76 1.25 1.30 -5.17
CA VAL A 76 1.37 1.87 -3.81
C VAL A 76 0.35 2.97 -3.63
N LEU A 77 -0.54 2.81 -2.67
CA LEU A 77 -1.55 3.80 -2.28
C LEU A 77 -1.11 4.50 -1.00
N MET A 78 -1.02 5.83 -1.02
CA MET A 78 -0.84 6.64 0.17
C MET A 78 -2.18 7.14 0.69
N VAL A 79 -2.51 6.75 1.93
CA VAL A 79 -3.68 7.23 2.64
C VAL A 79 -3.22 8.16 3.76
N SER A 80 -3.73 9.38 3.73
CA SER A 80 -3.40 10.42 4.68
C SER A 80 -4.67 11.11 5.15
N GLY A 81 -4.76 11.35 6.46
CA GLY A 81 -5.75 12.26 7.04
C GLY A 81 -5.38 13.73 6.87
N ASP A 82 -4.13 14.03 6.50
CA ASP A 82 -3.61 15.38 6.21
C ASP A 82 -3.15 15.52 4.73
N PRO A 83 -3.92 16.23 3.88
CA PRO A 83 -3.60 16.36 2.47
C PRO A 83 -2.29 17.11 2.19
N ALA A 84 -1.82 17.98 3.10
CA ALA A 84 -0.54 18.68 2.96
C ALA A 84 0.63 17.72 3.21
N LEU A 85 0.49 16.85 4.21
CA LEU A 85 1.49 15.86 4.59
C LEU A 85 1.62 14.75 3.52
N ALA A 86 0.51 14.35 2.90
CA ALA A 86 0.50 13.44 1.74
C ALA A 86 1.29 14.04 0.56
N SER A 87 1.04 15.32 0.26
CA SER A 87 1.65 16.02 -0.87
C SER A 87 3.18 16.14 -0.73
N ARG A 88 3.68 16.41 0.49
CA ARG A 88 5.11 16.49 0.77
C ARG A 88 5.82 15.15 0.56
N ARG A 89 5.16 14.04 0.90
CA ARG A 89 5.74 12.70 0.75
C ARG A 89 5.78 12.24 -0.70
N ILE A 90 4.73 12.54 -1.47
CA ILE A 90 4.70 12.30 -2.92
C ILE A 90 5.84 13.08 -3.59
N ALA A 91 6.05 14.35 -3.23
CA ALA A 91 7.14 15.15 -3.78
C ALA A 91 8.56 14.57 -3.52
N HIS A 92 8.70 13.75 -2.49
CA HIS A 92 9.94 13.03 -2.18
C HIS A 92 9.94 11.57 -2.68
N ALA A 93 8.84 11.09 -3.27
CA ALA A 93 8.78 9.80 -3.93
C ALA A 93 9.30 9.94 -5.36
N SER A 94 10.22 9.06 -5.76
CA SER A 94 10.76 9.00 -7.12
C SER A 94 9.79 8.16 -7.94
N SER A 95 9.05 8.80 -8.84
CA SER A 95 7.94 8.18 -9.56
C SER A 95 8.43 7.24 -10.66
N HIS A 96 7.89 6.03 -10.72
CA HIS A 96 7.58 5.37 -12.00
C HIS A 96 6.09 4.96 -12.05
N ASP A 97 5.46 4.50 -10.96
CA ASP A 97 3.98 4.25 -10.92
C ASP A 97 3.32 4.45 -9.54
N GLY A 98 3.75 5.44 -8.76
CA GLY A 98 3.15 5.76 -7.46
C GLY A 98 4.01 6.66 -6.57
N PRO A 99 3.49 7.08 -5.38
CA PRO A 99 2.26 6.60 -4.75
C PRO A 99 0.98 7.37 -5.14
N PHE A 100 -0.14 6.62 -5.26
CA PHE A 100 -1.48 7.14 -5.53
C PHE A 100 -2.10 7.78 -4.28
N ARG A 101 -3.01 8.75 -4.46
CA ARG A 101 -3.77 9.33 -3.34
C ARG A 101 -5.07 8.57 -3.09
N LEU A 102 -5.69 8.78 -1.92
CA LEU A 102 -6.98 8.18 -1.56
C LEU A 102 -8.09 8.45 -2.60
N ASN A 103 -8.10 9.62 -3.25
CA ASN A 103 -9.07 9.93 -4.31
C ASN A 103 -8.77 9.22 -5.65
N GLN A 104 -7.70 8.44 -5.72
CA GLN A 104 -7.29 7.61 -6.87
C GLN A 104 -7.31 6.12 -6.50
N ILE A 105 -8.00 5.76 -5.41
CA ILE A 105 -8.05 4.39 -4.91
C ILE A 105 -8.62 3.42 -5.94
N ASP A 106 -9.63 3.83 -6.71
CA ASP A 106 -10.24 3.00 -7.77
C ASP A 106 -9.22 2.66 -8.87
N GLU A 107 -8.35 3.60 -9.23
CA GLU A 107 -7.29 3.40 -10.24
C GLU A 107 -6.20 2.46 -9.71
N ALA A 108 -5.74 2.68 -8.47
CA ALA A 108 -4.75 1.81 -7.82
C ALA A 108 -5.28 0.38 -7.66
N VAL A 109 -6.57 0.24 -7.34
CA VAL A 109 -7.24 -1.06 -7.23
C VAL A 109 -7.42 -1.72 -8.59
N ALA A 110 -7.80 -0.97 -9.63
CA ALA A 110 -7.88 -1.50 -10.99
C ALA A 110 -6.52 -2.05 -11.42
N LEU A 111 -5.42 -1.32 -11.19
CA LEU A 111 -4.06 -1.81 -11.46
C LEU A 111 -3.73 -3.08 -10.67
N ALA A 112 -4.06 -3.13 -9.37
CA ALA A 112 -3.78 -4.29 -8.53
C ALA A 112 -4.56 -5.54 -8.97
N LEU A 113 -5.82 -5.38 -9.37
CA LEU A 113 -6.69 -6.49 -9.78
C LEU A 113 -6.44 -6.96 -11.21
N HIS A 114 -5.98 -6.08 -12.10
CA HIS A 114 -5.72 -6.37 -13.52
C HIS A 114 -4.23 -6.60 -13.84
N GLY A 115 -3.31 -6.24 -12.93
CA GLY A 115 -1.86 -6.40 -13.06
C GLY A 115 -1.29 -7.73 -12.55
N GLY A 116 -2.14 -8.65 -12.07
CA GLY A 116 -1.75 -10.06 -11.89
C GLY A 116 -1.31 -10.66 -13.22
N PRO A 117 -0.35 -11.61 -13.25
CA PRO A 117 0.38 -12.00 -14.46
C PRO A 117 -0.61 -12.27 -15.60
N ALA A 118 -0.51 -11.46 -16.65
CA ALA A 118 -1.16 -11.74 -17.92
C ALA A 118 -0.68 -13.13 -18.35
N ALA A 119 -1.53 -14.13 -18.19
CA ALA A 119 -1.33 -15.42 -18.82
C ALA A 119 -1.52 -15.19 -20.33
N HIS A 120 -0.42 -14.97 -21.04
CA HIS A 120 -0.22 -15.39 -22.44
C HIS A 120 1.27 -15.54 -22.73
#